data_AF-A0A319F2S2-F1
#
_entry.id   AF-A0A319F2S2-F1
#
_cell.length_a   1.000
_cell.length_b   1.000
_cell.length_c   1.000
_cell.angle_alpha   90.00
_cell.angle_beta   90.00
_cell.angle_gamma   90.00
#
_symmetry.space_group_name_H-M   'P 1'
#
loop_
_entity.id
_entity.type
_entity.pdbx_description
1 polymer ?
#
loop_
_entity_poly.entity_id
_entity_poly.type
_entity_poly.pdbx_seq_one_letter_code
_entity_poly.pdbx_strand_id
1 'polypeptide(L)'
;MNRFRFGDSDESASDLDDDTSGLPFPEPLSRASFLAPDFDPATYLSSLTNRHQSLEDLRQELRDLDQLLSRELLDLVNENYQDFLSLGSALHGGEEKVEQVRVGLLAFQRDVQSIRDKVEARQQEMEQLLKEKKRLKTQANVGQALLDYADRVEELEKKLMIGDTPRQPHDGSPDGSDSDSDLLESASEDSDEEELPNGASTTSLVSLKTLEHHIQKYVYLTRLSSRIGDDHPFLQSQQPRTAKIRSAVLLDLKTALEQASHAGDKRDTKTLAVLRLYKLMGEDTTAVSALKNMKA
;
A
#
# COMPACT_ATOMS: atom_id res chain seq x y z
N MET A 1 120.88 1.43 76.90
CA MET A 1 120.81 0.47 75.77
C MET A 1 119.38 0.41 75.27
N ASN A 2 119.21 0.55 73.94
CA ASN A 2 117.99 0.29 73.14
C ASN A 2 117.19 -0.93 73.67
N ARG A 3 115.86 -1.00 73.56
CA ARG A 3 115.10 -0.87 72.31
C ARG A 3 113.58 -0.77 72.56
N PHE A 4 112.99 0.23 71.91
CA PHE A 4 111.55 0.44 71.69
C PHE A 4 110.85 -0.76 71.02
N ARG A 5 109.59 -1.00 71.39
CA ARG A 5 108.52 -1.43 70.48
C ARG A 5 107.25 -0.63 70.79
N PHE A 6 106.77 0.08 69.78
CA PHE A 6 105.48 0.77 69.77
C PHE A 6 104.36 -0.25 69.52
N GLY A 7 103.30 -0.15 70.31
CA GLY A 7 101.97 -0.70 70.05
C GLY A 7 101.01 0.43 70.39
N ASP A 8 100.58 1.12 69.33
CA ASP A 8 99.60 2.20 69.29
C ASP A 8 98.19 1.59 69.14
N SER A 9 97.18 2.45 69.32
CA SER A 9 95.78 2.32 68.92
C SER A 9 94.76 2.26 70.07
N ASP A 10 94.42 3.46 70.51
CA ASP A 10 93.27 4.24 70.02
C ASP A 10 92.10 4.42 70.98
N GLU A 11 91.72 5.69 71.05
CA GLU A 11 90.75 6.27 71.95
C GLU A 11 89.32 6.05 71.47
N SER A 12 88.49 5.60 72.40
CA SER A 12 87.08 5.98 72.61
C SER A 12 86.44 6.88 71.54
N ALA A 13 85.85 6.26 70.52
CA ALA A 13 84.74 6.83 69.78
C ALA A 13 83.44 6.33 70.43
N SER A 14 82.62 7.28 70.88
CA SER A 14 81.33 7.06 71.53
C SER A 14 80.39 6.21 70.68
N ASP A 15 80.09 5.01 71.17
CA ASP A 15 78.93 4.20 70.78
C ASP A 15 77.66 5.00 71.07
N LEU A 16 77.17 5.69 70.04
CA LEU A 16 75.74 5.95 69.92
C LEU A 16 75.18 4.69 69.26
N ASP A 17 74.65 3.78 70.08
CA ASP A 17 73.83 2.66 69.64
C ASP A 17 72.64 3.23 68.84
N ASP A 18 72.83 3.39 67.53
CA ASP A 18 71.75 3.59 66.56
C ASP A 18 71.10 2.22 66.37
N ASP A 19 70.13 1.91 67.24
CA ASP A 19 69.33 0.70 67.19
C ASP A 19 68.46 0.72 65.92
N THR A 20 69.08 0.37 64.78
CA THR A 20 68.46 0.32 63.45
C THR A 20 67.48 -0.85 63.30
N SER A 21 67.32 -1.68 64.32
CA SER A 21 66.39 -2.83 64.34
C SER A 21 64.91 -2.44 64.37
N GLY A 22 64.62 -1.17 64.69
CA GLY A 22 63.28 -0.57 64.62
C GLY A 22 62.95 0.14 63.31
N LEU A 23 63.88 0.17 62.33
CA LEU A 23 63.64 0.85 61.05
C LEU A 23 62.83 -0.04 60.09
N PRO A 24 61.80 0.50 59.41
CA PRO A 24 61.02 -0.27 58.45
C PRO A 24 61.89 -0.67 57.25
N PHE A 25 61.92 -1.97 56.94
CA PHE A 25 62.56 -2.45 55.71
C PHE A 25 61.82 -1.90 54.47
N PRO A 26 62.55 -1.54 53.40
CA PRO A 26 61.93 -1.12 52.16
C PRO A 26 61.05 -2.25 51.59
N GLU A 27 59.77 -1.95 51.34
CA GLU A 27 58.87 -2.88 50.64
C GLU A 27 59.38 -3.16 49.23
N PRO A 28 59.40 -4.40 48.72
CA PRO A 28 59.97 -4.73 47.42
C PRO A 28 59.29 -4.01 46.25
N LEU A 29 60.03 -3.76 45.17
CA LEU A 29 59.51 -3.11 43.96
C LEU A 29 58.33 -3.90 43.37
N SER A 30 57.20 -3.22 43.20
CA SER A 30 55.99 -3.84 42.65
C SER A 30 56.05 -3.88 41.12
N ARG A 31 55.79 -5.05 40.52
CA ARG A 31 55.71 -5.21 39.04
C ARG A 31 54.59 -4.35 38.43
N ALA A 32 53.50 -4.15 39.16
CA ALA A 32 52.33 -3.40 38.69
C ALA A 32 52.67 -1.93 38.37
N SER A 33 53.63 -1.34 39.09
CA SER A 33 54.08 0.04 38.85
C SER A 33 54.71 0.25 37.47
N PHE A 34 55.19 -0.82 36.83
CA PHE A 34 55.83 -0.77 35.50
C PHE A 34 54.84 -1.01 34.34
N LEU A 35 53.57 -1.32 34.62
CA LEU A 35 52.56 -1.63 33.59
C LEU A 35 51.73 -0.42 33.16
N ALA A 36 52.00 0.76 33.70
CA ALA A 36 51.28 1.97 33.33
C ALA A 36 51.55 2.35 31.86
N PRO A 37 50.52 2.70 31.06
CA PRO A 37 50.68 3.04 29.64
C PRO A 37 51.56 4.29 29.41
N ASP A 38 51.61 5.20 30.38
CA ASP A 38 52.41 6.44 30.36
C ASP A 38 53.60 6.38 31.34
N PHE A 39 54.22 5.21 31.50
CA PHE A 39 55.30 5.02 32.45
C PHE A 39 56.51 5.93 32.13
N ASP A 40 56.85 6.81 33.08
CA ASP A 40 58.07 7.62 33.06
C ASP A 40 59.03 7.19 34.17
N PRO A 41 60.23 6.69 33.84
CA PRO A 41 61.23 6.29 34.82
C PRO A 41 61.63 7.40 35.79
N ALA A 42 61.72 8.66 35.33
CA ALA A 42 62.17 9.76 36.17
C ALA A 42 61.13 10.11 37.23
N THR A 43 59.86 10.22 36.82
CA THR A 43 58.72 10.39 37.72
C THR A 43 58.58 9.21 38.68
N TYR A 44 58.73 7.98 38.19
CA TYR A 44 58.65 6.78 39.03
C TYR A 44 59.74 6.76 40.11
N LEU A 45 61.01 6.95 39.74
CA LEU A 45 62.11 6.99 40.70
C LEU A 45 61.95 8.13 41.73
N SER A 46 61.42 9.29 41.31
CA SER A 46 61.15 10.39 42.23
C SER A 46 60.06 10.06 43.26
N SER A 47 59.09 9.21 42.90
CA SER A 47 58.01 8.77 43.80
C SER A 47 58.46 7.78 44.89
N LEU A 48 59.64 7.15 44.71
CA LEU A 48 60.21 6.15 45.63
C LEU A 48 61.02 6.77 46.78
N THR A 49 61.00 8.11 46.94
CA THR A 49 61.77 8.85 47.97
C THR A 49 61.45 8.46 49.41
N ASN A 50 60.30 7.84 49.67
CA ASN A 50 59.84 7.47 51.01
C ASN A 50 60.24 6.04 51.45
N ARG A 51 61.02 5.30 50.66
CA ARG A 51 61.39 3.89 50.95
C ARG A 51 62.62 3.71 51.85
N HIS A 52 63.24 4.79 52.34
CA HIS A 52 64.40 4.73 53.26
C HIS A 52 65.53 3.75 52.82
N GLN A 53 65.75 3.62 51.51
CA GLN A 53 66.70 2.69 50.88
C GLN A 53 67.89 3.47 50.29
N SER A 54 69.08 2.86 50.26
CA SER A 54 70.23 3.46 49.55
C SER A 54 70.05 3.36 48.02
N LEU A 55 70.64 4.29 47.28
CA LEU A 55 70.58 4.26 45.81
C LEU A 55 71.29 3.02 45.22
N GLU A 56 72.30 2.50 45.93
CA GLU A 56 73.01 1.30 45.50
C GLU A 56 72.14 0.05 45.65
N ASP A 57 71.39 -0.06 46.76
CA ASP A 57 70.45 -1.16 47.00
C ASP A 57 69.27 -1.10 46.00
N LEU A 58 68.74 0.09 45.71
CA LEU A 58 67.68 0.26 44.71
C LEU A 58 68.16 -0.15 43.31
N ARG A 59 69.40 0.19 42.97
CA ARG A 59 70.00 -0.22 41.69
C ARG A 59 70.17 -1.73 41.61
N GLN A 60 70.59 -2.36 42.70
CA GLN A 60 70.74 -3.81 42.74
C GLN A 60 69.37 -4.50 42.65
N GLU A 61 68.36 -4.01 43.37
CA GLU A 61 66.98 -4.51 43.33
C GLU A 61 66.38 -4.42 41.92
N LEU A 62 66.60 -3.32 41.20
CA LEU A 62 66.16 -3.17 39.81
C LEU A 62 66.87 -4.14 38.85
N ARG A 63 68.17 -4.40 39.05
CA ARG A 63 68.92 -5.37 38.24
C ARG A 63 68.45 -6.80 38.49
N ASP A 64 68.19 -7.14 39.75
CA ASP A 64 67.71 -8.47 40.12
C ASP A 64 66.29 -8.69 39.56
N LEU A 65 65.44 -7.66 39.58
CA LEU A 65 64.11 -7.69 38.95
C LEU A 65 64.21 -7.87 37.43
N ASP A 66 65.12 -7.16 36.75
CA ASP A 66 65.33 -7.27 35.29
C ASP A 66 65.81 -8.67 34.89
N GLN A 67 66.76 -9.24 35.64
CA GLN A 67 67.23 -10.60 35.41
C GLN A 67 66.14 -11.65 35.65
N LEU A 68 65.35 -11.46 36.71
CA LEU A 68 64.21 -12.32 37.00
C LEU A 68 63.17 -12.27 35.88
N LEU A 69 62.78 -11.08 35.44
CA LEU A 69 61.82 -10.89 34.34
C LEU A 69 62.33 -11.44 33.02
N SER A 70 63.63 -11.28 32.74
CA SER A 70 64.25 -11.84 31.53
C SER A 70 64.20 -13.37 31.52
N ARG A 71 64.44 -14.01 32.67
CA ARG A 71 64.30 -15.46 32.81
C ARG A 71 62.84 -15.89 32.69
N GLU A 72 61.93 -15.22 33.38
CA GLU A 72 60.50 -15.49 33.32
C GLU A 72 59.95 -15.33 31.89
N LEU A 73 60.43 -14.36 31.12
CA LEU A 73 60.06 -14.18 29.72
C LEU A 73 60.54 -15.37 28.86
N LEU A 74 61.79 -15.80 29.04
CA LEU A 74 62.30 -16.97 28.33
C LEU A 74 61.52 -18.23 28.69
N ASP A 75 61.22 -18.43 29.98
CA ASP A 75 60.42 -19.56 30.45
C ASP A 75 59.00 -19.50 29.87
N LEU A 76 58.34 -18.33 29.88
CA LEU A 76 57.02 -18.13 29.29
C LEU A 76 57.00 -18.39 27.79
N VAL A 77 58.03 -17.93 27.06
CA VAL A 77 58.16 -18.15 25.61
C VAL A 77 58.41 -19.63 25.33
N ASN A 78 59.23 -20.30 26.13
CA ASN A 78 59.52 -21.71 25.97
C ASN A 78 58.31 -22.60 26.32
N GLU A 79 57.59 -22.27 27.40
CA GLU A 79 56.37 -22.96 27.82
C GLU A 79 55.24 -22.81 26.79
N ASN A 80 55.07 -21.61 26.22
CA ASN A 80 54.00 -21.31 25.27
C ASN A 80 54.47 -21.28 23.81
N TYR A 81 55.62 -21.85 23.49
CA TYR A 81 56.21 -21.78 22.14
C TYR A 81 55.27 -22.34 21.07
N GLN A 82 54.57 -23.44 21.38
CA GLN A 82 53.58 -24.04 20.50
C GLN A 82 52.40 -23.09 20.24
N ASP A 83 51.95 -22.38 21.27
CA ASP A 83 50.84 -21.44 21.15
C ASP A 83 51.23 -20.23 20.30
N PHE A 84 52.43 -19.68 20.46
CA PHE A 84 52.93 -18.59 19.62
C PHE A 84 53.09 -18.99 18.16
N LEU A 85 53.61 -20.20 17.88
CA LEU A 85 53.67 -20.72 16.51
C LEU A 85 52.27 -20.94 15.93
N SER A 86 51.34 -21.47 16.74
CA SER A 86 49.95 -21.67 16.32
C SER A 86 49.27 -20.33 16.00
N LEU A 87 49.49 -19.29 16.82
CA LEU A 87 48.94 -17.96 16.63
C LEU A 87 49.51 -17.29 15.38
N GLY A 88 50.83 -17.40 15.15
CA GLY A 88 51.46 -16.94 13.92
C GLY A 88 50.89 -17.63 12.69
N SER A 89 50.68 -18.94 12.75
CA SER A 89 50.06 -19.71 11.67
C SER A 89 48.58 -19.38 11.45
N ALA A 90 47.84 -19.04 12.50
CA ALA A 90 46.42 -18.66 12.42
C ALA A 90 46.22 -17.22 11.93
N LEU A 91 47.12 -16.31 12.26
CA LEU A 91 47.17 -14.97 11.69
C LEU A 91 47.58 -15.01 10.21
N HIS A 92 48.51 -15.89 9.86
CA HIS A 92 48.94 -16.10 8.49
C HIS A 92 47.78 -16.64 7.63
N GLY A 93 47.32 -15.85 6.66
CA GLY A 93 46.14 -16.17 5.84
C GLY A 93 44.80 -15.79 6.47
N GLY A 94 44.78 -15.24 7.69
CA GLY A 94 43.58 -14.64 8.28
C GLY A 94 43.10 -13.41 7.50
N GLU A 95 44.05 -12.59 7.03
CA GLU A 95 43.78 -11.41 6.20
C GLU A 95 43.10 -11.77 4.87
N GLU A 96 43.55 -12.85 4.21
CA GLU A 96 42.94 -13.34 2.96
C GLU A 96 41.49 -13.78 3.17
N LYS A 97 41.19 -14.49 4.26
CA LYS A 97 39.81 -14.90 4.59
C LYS A 97 38.91 -13.69 4.88
N VAL A 98 39.43 -12.68 5.58
CA VAL A 98 38.71 -11.44 5.85
C VAL A 98 38.43 -10.70 4.54
N GLU A 99 39.41 -10.61 3.65
CA GLU A 99 39.22 -9.95 2.36
C GLU A 99 38.25 -10.73 1.45
N GLN A 100 38.29 -12.07 1.47
CA GLN A 100 37.31 -12.90 0.75
C GLN A 100 35.88 -12.65 1.24
N VAL A 101 35.68 -12.59 2.56
CA VAL A 101 34.37 -12.25 3.15
C VAL A 101 33.95 -10.84 2.75
N ARG A 102 34.87 -9.87 2.80
CA ARG A 102 34.61 -8.49 2.39
C ARG A 102 34.15 -8.41 0.93
N VAL A 103 34.84 -9.09 0.02
CA VAL A 103 34.46 -9.16 -1.39
C VAL A 103 33.09 -9.84 -1.56
N GLY A 104 32.84 -10.93 -0.83
CA GLY A 104 31.53 -11.61 -0.83
C GLY A 104 30.39 -10.70 -0.36
N LEU A 105 30.62 -9.91 0.68
CA LEU A 105 29.65 -8.93 1.18
C LEU A 105 29.38 -7.80 0.18
N LEU A 106 30.42 -7.31 -0.50
CA LEU A 106 30.27 -6.29 -1.55
C LEU A 106 29.48 -6.83 -2.77
N ALA A 107 29.72 -8.08 -3.15
CA ALA A 107 28.93 -8.74 -4.19
C ALA A 107 27.46 -8.90 -3.76
N PHE A 108 27.22 -9.40 -2.56
CA PHE A 108 25.87 -9.53 -2.00
C PHE A 108 25.14 -8.18 -1.93
N GLN A 109 25.83 -7.12 -1.50
CA GLN A 109 25.26 -5.77 -1.48
C GLN A 109 24.82 -5.32 -2.88
N ARG A 110 25.64 -5.58 -3.91
CA ARG A 110 25.27 -5.29 -5.31
C ARG A 110 24.09 -6.11 -5.78
N ASP A 111 24.04 -7.39 -5.44
CA ASP A 111 22.93 -8.27 -5.82
C ASP A 111 21.62 -7.81 -5.20
N VAL A 112 21.62 -7.47 -3.90
CA VAL A 112 20.45 -6.92 -3.21
C VAL A 112 20.02 -5.60 -3.84
N GLN A 113 20.95 -4.71 -4.16
CA GLN A 113 20.61 -3.45 -4.83
C GLN A 113 20.00 -3.71 -6.22
N SER A 114 20.56 -4.64 -7.01
CA SER A 114 20.01 -5.01 -8.31
C SER A 114 18.58 -5.58 -8.20
N ILE A 115 18.32 -6.42 -7.19
CA ILE A 115 16.98 -6.95 -6.93
C ILE A 115 16.04 -5.81 -6.55
N ARG A 116 16.46 -4.91 -5.67
CA ARG A 116 15.66 -3.74 -5.28
C ARG A 116 15.30 -2.88 -6.49
N ASP A 117 16.25 -2.56 -7.35
CA ASP A 117 16.03 -1.75 -8.54
C ASP A 117 15.04 -2.43 -9.50
N LYS A 118 15.14 -3.76 -9.67
CA LYS A 118 14.17 -4.54 -10.47
C LYS A 118 12.78 -4.51 -9.87
N VAL A 119 12.65 -4.65 -8.55
CA VAL A 119 11.36 -4.58 -7.85
C VAL A 119 10.73 -3.20 -7.99
N GLU A 120 11.53 -2.15 -7.83
CA GLU A 120 11.08 -0.76 -7.99
C GLU A 120 10.62 -0.48 -9.43
N ALA A 121 11.36 -0.93 -10.44
CA ALA A 121 10.95 -0.83 -11.83
C ALA A 121 9.62 -1.56 -12.11
N ARG A 122 9.45 -2.78 -11.58
CA ARG A 122 8.20 -3.53 -11.70
C ARG A 122 7.03 -2.88 -10.96
N GLN A 123 7.29 -2.26 -9.82
CA GLN A 123 6.28 -1.52 -9.07
C GLN A 123 5.78 -0.31 -9.88
N GLN A 124 6.69 0.45 -10.49
CA GLN A 124 6.35 1.59 -11.34
C GLN A 124 5.56 1.16 -12.60
N GLU A 125 5.99 0.08 -13.25
CA GLU A 125 5.27 -0.52 -14.40
C GLU A 125 3.85 -0.94 -14.00
N MET A 126 3.71 -1.63 -12.87
CA MET A 126 2.40 -2.05 -12.35
C MET A 126 1.50 -0.85 -12.04
N GLU A 127 2.03 0.22 -11.45
CA GLU A 127 1.26 1.42 -11.16
C GLU A 127 0.74 2.09 -12.44
N GLN A 128 1.56 2.16 -13.48
CA GLN A 128 1.16 2.68 -14.80
C GLN A 128 0.07 1.80 -15.42
N LEU A 129 0.26 0.48 -15.43
CA LEU A 129 -0.73 -0.47 -15.95
C LEU A 129 -2.06 -0.42 -15.17
N LEU A 130 -2.03 -0.21 -13.86
CA LEU A 130 -3.25 -0.06 -13.06
C LEU A 130 -3.99 1.24 -13.37
N LYS A 131 -3.27 2.35 -13.58
CA LYS A 131 -3.86 3.62 -14.02
C LYS A 131 -4.51 3.46 -15.40
N GLU A 132 -3.82 2.80 -16.33
CA GLU A 132 -4.36 2.52 -17.66
C GLU A 132 -5.58 1.60 -17.59
N LYS A 133 -5.53 0.51 -16.82
CA LYS A 133 -6.66 -0.39 -16.60
C LYS A 133 -7.88 0.36 -16.03
N LYS A 134 -7.67 1.28 -15.09
CA LYS A 134 -8.75 2.11 -14.54
C LYS A 134 -9.35 3.01 -15.61
N ARG A 135 -8.53 3.66 -16.43
CA ARG A 135 -8.99 4.50 -17.56
C ARG A 135 -9.79 3.69 -18.58
N LEU A 136 -9.26 2.53 -19.00
CA LEU A 136 -9.93 1.64 -19.95
C LEU A 136 -11.25 1.14 -19.37
N LYS A 137 -11.29 0.76 -18.08
CA LYS A 137 -12.54 0.36 -17.41
C LYS A 137 -13.57 1.48 -17.40
N THR A 138 -13.17 2.72 -17.13
CA THR A 138 -14.11 3.85 -17.20
C THR A 138 -14.64 4.07 -18.61
N GLN A 139 -13.79 3.96 -19.63
CA GLN A 139 -14.21 4.08 -21.04
C GLN A 139 -15.13 2.93 -21.46
N ALA A 140 -14.82 1.69 -21.06
CA ALA A 140 -15.66 0.52 -21.32
C ALA A 140 -17.03 0.64 -20.63
N ASN A 141 -17.08 1.12 -19.39
CA ASN A 141 -18.34 1.35 -18.69
C ASN A 141 -19.21 2.41 -19.40
N VAL A 142 -18.59 3.48 -19.91
CA VAL A 142 -19.32 4.48 -20.71
C VAL A 142 -19.81 3.86 -22.02
N GLY A 143 -18.97 3.09 -22.72
CA GLY A 143 -19.37 2.36 -23.93
C GLY A 143 -20.54 1.41 -23.70
N GLN A 144 -20.49 0.61 -22.63
CA GLN A 144 -21.58 -0.29 -22.24
C GLN A 144 -22.86 0.49 -21.91
N ALA A 145 -22.75 1.59 -21.16
CA ALA A 145 -23.91 2.44 -20.86
C ALA A 145 -24.52 3.07 -22.13
N LEU A 146 -23.70 3.40 -23.14
CA LEU A 146 -24.17 3.90 -24.43
C LEU A 146 -24.88 2.82 -25.26
N LEU A 147 -24.37 1.58 -25.24
CA LEU A 147 -25.03 0.43 -25.87
C LEU A 147 -26.37 0.12 -25.20
N ASP A 148 -26.37 0.03 -23.86
CA ASP A 148 -27.60 -0.17 -23.07
C ASP A 148 -28.64 0.93 -23.35
N TYR A 149 -28.18 2.18 -23.57
CA TYR A 149 -29.06 3.28 -23.95
C TYR A 149 -29.63 3.07 -25.36
N ALA A 150 -28.81 2.70 -26.33
CA ALA A 150 -29.24 2.46 -27.70
C ALA A 150 -30.26 1.33 -27.80
N ASP A 151 -29.99 0.20 -27.14
CA ASP A 151 -30.87 -0.97 -27.13
C ASP A 151 -32.23 -0.64 -26.51
N ARG A 152 -32.24 0.13 -25.41
CA ARG A 152 -33.48 0.56 -24.75
C ARG A 152 -34.28 1.56 -25.58
N VAL A 153 -33.61 2.46 -26.30
CA VAL A 153 -34.29 3.36 -27.26
C VAL A 153 -34.96 2.54 -28.36
N GLU A 154 -34.26 1.56 -28.92
CA GLU A 154 -34.83 0.67 -29.96
C GLU A 154 -35.97 -0.20 -29.43
N GLU A 155 -35.83 -0.77 -28.23
CA GLU A 155 -36.88 -1.56 -27.58
C GLU A 155 -38.15 -0.73 -27.37
N LEU A 156 -37.99 0.52 -26.93
CA LEU A 156 -39.11 1.41 -26.65
C LEU A 156 -39.76 1.93 -27.93
N GLU A 157 -38.99 2.23 -28.98
CA GLU A 157 -39.52 2.56 -30.31
C GLU A 157 -40.34 1.41 -30.90
N LYS A 158 -39.83 0.17 -30.82
CA LYS A 158 -40.56 -1.02 -31.27
C LYS A 158 -41.87 -1.20 -30.50
N LYS A 159 -41.85 -1.02 -29.18
CA LYS A 159 -43.05 -1.18 -28.34
C LYS A 159 -44.10 -0.10 -28.55
N LEU A 160 -43.66 1.12 -28.87
CA LEU A 160 -44.53 2.25 -29.20
C LEU A 160 -44.90 2.29 -30.69
N MET A 161 -44.46 1.31 -31.48
CA MET A 161 -44.67 1.23 -32.93
C MET A 161 -44.23 2.52 -33.66
N ILE A 162 -43.19 3.18 -33.14
CA ILE A 162 -42.64 4.42 -33.70
C ILE A 162 -41.71 4.01 -34.85
N GLY A 163 -42.32 3.66 -35.98
CA GLY A 163 -41.63 3.34 -37.22
C GLY A 163 -41.39 1.85 -37.43
N ASP A 164 -42.29 1.25 -38.23
CA ASP A 164 -41.86 0.24 -39.19
C ASP A 164 -40.94 0.91 -40.21
N THR A 165 -39.64 0.96 -39.91
CA THR A 165 -38.63 1.10 -40.96
C THR A 165 -38.35 -0.30 -41.51
N PRO A 166 -38.58 -0.57 -42.81
CA PRO A 166 -38.38 -1.90 -43.39
C PRO A 166 -36.92 -2.28 -43.21
N ARG A 167 -36.67 -3.36 -42.47
CA ARG A 167 -35.37 -4.03 -42.44
C ARG A 167 -34.99 -4.37 -43.88
N GLN A 168 -33.89 -3.82 -44.36
CA GLN A 168 -33.19 -4.38 -45.52
C GLN A 168 -32.86 -5.85 -45.21
N PRO A 169 -33.06 -6.77 -46.17
CA PRO A 169 -32.72 -8.17 -45.99
C PRO A 169 -31.19 -8.30 -45.98
N HIS A 170 -30.60 -8.51 -44.81
CA HIS A 170 -29.23 -9.00 -44.73
C HIS A 170 -29.28 -10.53 -44.83
N ASP A 171 -28.97 -11.00 -46.03
CA ASP A 171 -28.65 -12.38 -46.36
C ASP A 171 -27.39 -12.83 -45.57
N GLY A 172 -27.34 -14.10 -45.17
CA GLY A 172 -26.10 -14.75 -44.73
C GLY A 172 -26.00 -15.27 -43.27
N SER A 173 -26.72 -16.35 -42.99
CA SER A 173 -26.25 -17.57 -42.28
C SER A 173 -26.33 -17.71 -40.74
N PRO A 174 -26.46 -18.97 -40.23
CA PRO A 174 -27.03 -19.33 -38.92
C PRO A 174 -26.00 -19.85 -37.90
N ASP A 175 -26.50 -20.22 -36.71
CA ASP A 175 -25.87 -20.72 -35.46
C ASP A 175 -25.54 -19.62 -34.44
N GLY A 176 -25.93 -19.69 -33.17
CA GLY A 176 -26.55 -20.76 -32.39
C GLY A 176 -26.21 -20.46 -30.93
N SER A 177 -27.21 -20.16 -30.12
CA SER A 177 -27.12 -20.26 -28.65
C SER A 177 -28.52 -20.15 -28.07
N ASP A 178 -29.19 -21.30 -28.01
CA ASP A 178 -30.24 -21.54 -27.02
C ASP A 178 -29.66 -21.24 -25.63
N SER A 179 -30.31 -20.35 -24.89
CA SER A 179 -30.19 -20.33 -23.44
C SER A 179 -31.54 -19.95 -22.88
N ASP A 180 -32.29 -21.01 -22.59
CA ASP A 180 -33.49 -21.02 -21.81
C ASP A 180 -33.28 -20.28 -20.49
N SER A 181 -34.17 -19.33 -20.21
CA SER A 181 -34.53 -18.94 -18.86
C SER A 181 -35.97 -18.45 -18.87
N ASP A 182 -36.86 -19.43 -19.00
CA ASP A 182 -38.21 -19.37 -18.46
C ASP A 182 -38.14 -19.11 -16.95
N LEU A 183 -38.62 -17.95 -16.51
CA LEU A 183 -39.25 -17.81 -15.20
C LEU A 183 -40.46 -16.87 -15.33
N LEU A 184 -41.54 -17.51 -15.74
CA LEU A 184 -42.93 -17.28 -15.36
C LEU A 184 -43.13 -16.17 -14.30
N GLU A 185 -43.79 -15.08 -14.70
CA GLU A 185 -44.78 -14.46 -13.82
C GLU A 185 -46.13 -14.53 -14.53
N SER A 186 -46.86 -15.59 -14.19
CA SER A 186 -48.25 -15.81 -14.54
C SER A 186 -49.07 -14.72 -13.85
N ALA A 187 -49.29 -13.60 -14.54
CA ALA A 187 -50.32 -12.66 -14.15
C ALA A 187 -51.66 -13.30 -14.57
N SER A 188 -52.33 -13.87 -13.58
CA SER A 188 -53.76 -14.19 -13.64
C SER A 188 -54.53 -13.00 -14.22
N GLU A 189 -54.96 -13.12 -15.48
CA GLU A 189 -56.01 -12.27 -16.03
C GLU A 189 -57.34 -12.75 -15.43
N ASP A 190 -57.61 -12.28 -14.21
CA ASP A 190 -58.93 -12.31 -13.62
C ASP A 190 -59.64 -10.99 -13.97
N SER A 191 -60.66 -11.12 -14.82
CA SER A 191 -61.91 -10.36 -14.86
C SER A 191 -61.89 -8.82 -14.97
N ASP A 192 -62.20 -8.32 -16.18
CA ASP A 192 -63.49 -7.68 -16.51
C ASP A 192 -63.33 -6.83 -17.79
N GLU A 193 -63.28 -7.50 -18.95
CA GLU A 193 -63.53 -6.85 -20.23
C GLU A 193 -65.04 -6.86 -20.49
N GLU A 194 -65.70 -5.76 -20.12
CA GLU A 194 -67.03 -5.44 -20.64
C GLU A 194 -66.91 -5.20 -22.16
N GLU A 195 -67.38 -6.17 -22.94
CA GLU A 195 -67.62 -6.04 -24.38
C GLU A 195 -68.51 -4.82 -24.66
N LEU A 196 -67.96 -3.82 -25.35
CA LEU A 196 -68.79 -2.84 -26.07
C LEU A 196 -68.86 -3.24 -27.54
N PRO A 197 -70.08 -3.34 -28.13
CA PRO A 197 -70.22 -3.65 -29.53
C PRO A 197 -70.05 -2.40 -30.42
N ASN A 198 -69.67 -2.67 -31.67
CA ASN A 198 -69.55 -1.76 -32.83
C ASN A 198 -68.24 -0.97 -33.00
N GLY A 199 -67.36 -1.55 -33.84
CA GLY A 199 -67.22 -1.06 -35.22
C GLY A 199 -66.73 0.37 -35.39
N ALA A 200 -65.53 0.69 -34.88
CA ALA A 200 -64.70 1.76 -35.39
C ALA A 200 -63.23 1.37 -35.20
N SER A 201 -62.41 1.59 -36.23
CA SER A 201 -60.99 1.22 -36.31
C SER A 201 -60.25 1.33 -34.98
N THR A 202 -59.94 0.20 -34.38
CA THR A 202 -59.23 0.11 -33.10
C THR A 202 -57.78 0.50 -33.34
N THR A 203 -57.46 1.79 -33.20
CA THR A 203 -56.11 2.18 -32.77
C THR A 203 -55.82 1.37 -31.51
N SER A 204 -54.85 0.45 -31.58
CA SER A 204 -54.49 -0.46 -30.50
C SER A 204 -54.45 0.29 -29.16
N LEU A 205 -55.39 0.00 -28.27
CA LEU A 205 -55.54 0.73 -27.01
C LEU A 205 -54.54 0.17 -26.01
N VAL A 206 -53.54 0.98 -25.64
CA VAL A 206 -52.51 0.59 -24.67
C VAL A 206 -53.14 0.53 -23.28
N SER A 207 -53.06 -0.62 -22.60
CA SER A 207 -53.54 -0.75 -21.22
C SER A 207 -52.81 0.22 -20.29
N LEU A 208 -53.48 0.68 -19.22
CA LEU A 208 -52.87 1.59 -18.24
C LEU A 208 -51.56 1.01 -17.64
N LYS A 209 -51.50 -0.32 -17.45
CA LYS A 209 -50.30 -1.02 -16.95
C LYS A 209 -49.16 -1.00 -17.98
N THR A 210 -49.49 -1.23 -19.25
CA THR A 210 -48.51 -1.16 -20.35
C THR A 210 -47.96 0.26 -20.50
N LEU A 211 -48.82 1.27 -20.38
CA LEU A 211 -48.44 2.68 -20.42
C LEU A 211 -47.52 3.06 -19.25
N GLU A 212 -47.83 2.60 -18.04
CA GLU A 212 -46.96 2.76 -16.88
C GLU A 212 -45.57 2.17 -17.13
N HIS A 213 -45.49 0.96 -17.70
CA HIS A 213 -44.21 0.33 -18.03
C HIS A 213 -43.40 1.12 -19.07
N HIS A 214 -44.05 1.62 -20.13
CA HIS A 214 -43.40 2.47 -21.14
C HIS A 214 -42.83 3.75 -20.52
N ILE A 215 -43.60 4.37 -19.63
CA ILE A 215 -43.19 5.57 -18.91
C ILE A 215 -42.01 5.29 -17.98
N GLN A 216 -42.03 4.19 -17.21
CA GLN A 216 -40.93 3.80 -16.35
C GLN A 216 -39.63 3.57 -17.16
N LYS A 217 -39.73 2.95 -18.34
CA LYS A 217 -38.61 2.77 -19.26
C LYS A 217 -38.08 4.09 -19.81
N TYR A 218 -38.97 5.00 -20.18
CA TYR A 218 -38.58 6.34 -20.63
C TYR A 218 -37.86 7.12 -19.53
N VAL A 219 -38.38 7.12 -18.30
CA VAL A 219 -37.72 7.76 -17.15
C VAL A 219 -36.36 7.14 -16.87
N TYR A 220 -36.23 5.81 -16.99
CA TYR A 220 -34.93 5.15 -16.88
C TYR A 220 -33.95 5.64 -17.96
N LEU A 221 -34.40 5.77 -19.22
CA LEU A 221 -33.58 6.31 -20.31
C LEU A 221 -33.07 7.72 -19.99
N THR A 222 -33.92 8.60 -19.46
CA THR A 222 -33.52 9.96 -19.06
C THR A 222 -32.50 9.94 -17.91
N ARG A 223 -32.65 9.03 -16.94
CA ARG A 223 -31.66 8.87 -15.87
C ARG A 223 -30.33 8.33 -16.39
N LEU A 224 -30.38 7.43 -17.37
CA LEU A 224 -29.19 6.87 -18.00
C LEU A 224 -28.44 7.93 -18.81
N SER A 225 -29.14 8.80 -19.55
CA SER A 225 -28.52 9.94 -20.26
C SER A 225 -27.84 10.90 -19.28
N SER A 226 -28.52 11.25 -18.18
CA SER A 226 -28.00 12.13 -17.14
C SER A 226 -26.72 11.59 -16.48
N ARG A 227 -26.61 10.25 -16.33
CA ARG A 227 -25.44 9.59 -15.75
C ARG A 227 -24.22 9.60 -16.68
N ILE A 228 -24.45 9.51 -17.99
CA ILE A 228 -23.40 9.54 -19.02
C ILE A 228 -22.96 10.99 -19.28
N GLY A 229 -23.90 11.94 -19.19
CA GLY A 229 -23.73 13.36 -19.48
C GLY A 229 -24.40 13.72 -20.80
N ASP A 230 -25.36 14.65 -20.76
CA ASP A 230 -26.20 14.98 -21.91
C ASP A 230 -25.44 15.60 -23.10
N ASP A 231 -24.21 16.07 -22.88
CA ASP A 231 -23.32 16.63 -23.90
C ASP A 231 -22.61 15.57 -24.75
N HIS A 232 -22.76 14.27 -24.45
CA HIS A 232 -22.09 13.22 -25.21
C HIS A 232 -22.58 13.20 -26.69
N PRO A 233 -21.69 13.22 -27.71
CA PRO A 233 -22.07 13.34 -29.12
C PRO A 233 -23.08 12.28 -29.60
N PHE A 234 -22.97 11.06 -29.08
CA PHE A 234 -23.94 10.00 -29.37
C PHE A 234 -25.32 10.30 -28.80
N LEU A 235 -25.43 10.85 -27.58
CA LEU A 235 -26.73 11.17 -27.00
C LEU A 235 -27.41 12.31 -27.76
N GLN A 236 -26.63 13.28 -28.25
CA GLN A 236 -27.13 14.34 -29.13
C GLN A 236 -27.70 13.77 -30.45
N SER A 237 -27.05 12.76 -31.06
CA SER A 237 -27.59 12.12 -32.26
C SER A 237 -28.86 11.29 -31.99
N GLN A 238 -29.06 10.82 -30.76
CA GLN A 238 -30.26 10.10 -30.33
C GLN A 238 -31.40 11.01 -29.81
N GLN A 239 -31.15 12.32 -29.62
CA GLN A 239 -32.21 13.28 -29.23
C GLN A 239 -33.45 13.26 -30.14
N PRO A 240 -33.38 13.24 -31.49
CA PRO A 240 -34.58 13.20 -32.31
C PRO A 240 -35.42 11.93 -32.10
N ARG A 241 -34.76 10.79 -31.86
CA ARG A 241 -35.43 9.52 -31.56
C ARG A 241 -36.13 9.56 -30.21
N THR A 242 -35.42 10.02 -29.18
CA THR A 242 -36.02 10.17 -27.84
C THR A 242 -37.12 11.22 -27.76
N ALA A 243 -37.05 12.28 -28.57
CA ALA A 243 -38.15 13.25 -28.71
C ALA A 243 -39.40 12.62 -29.34
N LYS A 244 -39.23 11.75 -30.35
CA LYS A 244 -40.36 10.99 -30.93
C LYS A 244 -40.99 10.05 -29.89
N ILE A 245 -40.17 9.29 -29.16
CA ILE A 245 -40.63 8.45 -28.04
C ILE A 245 -41.45 9.27 -27.05
N ARG A 246 -40.91 10.41 -26.58
CA ARG A 246 -41.62 11.31 -25.66
C ARG A 246 -42.97 11.76 -26.22
N SER A 247 -43.00 12.16 -27.49
CA SER A 247 -44.25 12.60 -28.14
C SER A 247 -45.29 11.50 -28.26
N ALA A 248 -44.89 10.25 -28.53
CA ALA A 248 -45.78 9.11 -28.62
C ALA A 248 -46.36 8.74 -27.26
N VAL A 249 -45.53 8.68 -26.21
CA VAL A 249 -45.99 8.41 -24.84
C VAL A 249 -46.95 9.52 -24.36
N LEU A 250 -46.68 10.78 -24.70
CA LEU A 250 -47.59 11.89 -24.39
C LEU A 250 -48.92 11.78 -25.16
N LEU A 251 -48.90 11.28 -26.39
CA LEU A 251 -50.11 11.02 -27.16
C LEU A 251 -50.93 9.89 -26.53
N ASP A 252 -50.29 8.78 -26.15
CA ASP A 252 -50.93 7.65 -25.46
C ASP A 252 -51.50 8.06 -24.10
N LEU A 253 -50.81 8.94 -23.36
CA LEU A 253 -51.33 9.50 -22.11
C LEU A 253 -52.53 10.41 -22.35
N LYS A 254 -52.53 11.19 -23.44
CA LYS A 254 -53.66 12.05 -23.80
C LYS A 254 -54.89 11.21 -24.17
N THR A 255 -54.72 10.18 -24.99
CA THR A 255 -55.82 9.26 -25.37
C THR A 255 -56.33 8.49 -24.15
N ALA A 256 -55.44 8.03 -23.26
CA ALA A 256 -55.83 7.40 -22.00
C ALA A 256 -56.59 8.36 -21.08
N LEU A 257 -56.22 9.65 -21.05
CA LEU A 257 -56.94 10.67 -20.29
C LEU A 257 -58.34 10.92 -20.86
N GLU A 258 -58.46 10.98 -22.19
CA GLU A 258 -59.75 11.13 -22.89
C GLU A 258 -60.68 9.95 -22.57
N GLN A 259 -60.17 8.73 -22.63
CA GLN A 259 -60.92 7.53 -22.27
C GLN A 259 -61.32 7.50 -20.79
N ALA A 260 -60.40 7.88 -19.90
CA ALA A 260 -60.70 7.97 -18.48
C ALA A 260 -61.81 8.99 -18.18
N SER A 261 -61.93 10.06 -18.98
CA SER A 261 -63.00 11.05 -18.86
C SER A 261 -64.39 10.50 -19.20
N HIS A 262 -64.46 9.53 -20.11
CA HIS A 262 -65.69 8.88 -20.55
C HIS A 262 -66.06 7.62 -19.74
N ALA A 263 -65.28 7.27 -18.71
CA ALA A 263 -65.41 6.02 -17.95
C ALA A 263 -66.51 5.98 -16.86
N GLY A 264 -67.54 6.82 -16.96
CA GLY A 264 -68.70 6.82 -16.06
C GLY A 264 -68.32 6.85 -14.56
N ASP A 265 -68.77 5.86 -13.79
CA ASP A 265 -68.58 5.76 -12.33
C ASP A 265 -67.11 5.58 -11.90
N LYS A 266 -66.24 5.07 -12.78
CA LYS A 266 -64.80 4.89 -12.52
C LYS A 266 -63.95 6.04 -13.07
N ARG A 267 -64.58 7.16 -13.49
CA ARG A 267 -63.90 8.32 -14.08
C ARG A 267 -62.85 8.93 -13.16
N ASP A 268 -63.20 9.22 -11.91
CA ASP A 268 -62.30 9.93 -11.00
C ASP A 268 -61.07 9.07 -10.64
N THR A 269 -61.24 7.76 -10.48
CA THR A 269 -60.13 6.86 -10.17
C THR A 269 -59.19 6.67 -11.35
N LYS A 270 -59.73 6.48 -12.57
CA LYS A 270 -58.93 6.33 -13.80
C LYS A 270 -58.22 7.64 -14.18
N THR A 271 -58.89 8.79 -14.06
CA THR A 271 -58.27 10.09 -14.35
C THR A 271 -57.14 10.41 -13.37
N LEU A 272 -57.33 10.15 -12.07
CA LEU A 272 -56.25 10.29 -11.08
C LEU A 272 -55.07 9.36 -11.37
N ALA A 273 -55.32 8.13 -11.83
CA ALA A 273 -54.26 7.20 -12.21
C ALA A 273 -53.44 7.73 -13.40
N VAL A 274 -54.09 8.23 -14.46
CA VAL A 274 -53.41 8.83 -15.62
C VAL A 274 -52.62 10.09 -15.21
N LEU A 275 -53.16 10.92 -14.30
CA LEU A 275 -52.43 12.09 -13.79
C LEU A 275 -51.18 11.72 -12.98
N ARG A 276 -51.21 10.60 -12.24
CA ARG A 276 -50.00 10.08 -11.58
C ARG A 276 -48.94 9.68 -12.61
N LEU A 277 -49.34 9.12 -13.75
CA LEU A 277 -48.41 8.76 -14.83
C LEU A 277 -47.77 9.98 -15.49
N TYR A 278 -48.54 11.06 -15.73
CA TYR A 278 -47.98 12.34 -16.16
C TYR A 278 -46.94 12.89 -15.19
N LYS A 279 -47.24 12.83 -13.88
CA LYS A 279 -46.31 13.24 -12.83
C LYS A 279 -45.04 12.39 -12.81
N LEU A 280 -45.15 11.09 -13.08
CA LEU A 280 -44.00 10.19 -13.12
C LEU A 280 -43.05 10.53 -14.28
N MET A 281 -43.56 11.00 -15.42
CA MET A 281 -42.73 11.56 -16.50
C MET A 281 -42.18 12.97 -16.23
N GLY A 282 -42.70 13.69 -15.22
CA GLY A 282 -42.33 15.08 -14.94
C GLY A 282 -43.01 16.10 -15.86
N GLU A 283 -44.10 15.73 -16.54
CA GLU A 283 -44.78 16.54 -17.55
C GLU A 283 -46.08 17.18 -17.03
N ASP A 284 -46.05 17.72 -15.80
CA ASP A 284 -47.23 18.26 -15.10
C ASP A 284 -47.93 19.39 -15.88
N THR A 285 -47.17 20.22 -16.59
CA THR A 285 -47.70 21.31 -17.41
C THR A 285 -48.53 20.81 -18.59
N THR A 286 -48.08 19.72 -19.23
CA THR A 286 -48.81 19.08 -20.33
C THR A 286 -50.09 18.43 -19.82
N ALA A 287 -50.06 17.82 -18.63
CA ALA A 287 -51.24 17.24 -17.99
C ALA A 287 -52.33 18.29 -17.73
N VAL A 288 -51.95 19.46 -17.20
CA VAL A 288 -52.88 20.57 -16.97
C VAL A 288 -53.46 21.10 -18.29
N SER A 289 -52.63 21.18 -19.34
CA SER A 289 -53.10 21.62 -20.67
C SER A 289 -54.09 20.62 -21.29
N ALA A 290 -53.81 19.31 -21.16
CA ALA A 290 -54.71 18.26 -21.65
C ALA A 290 -56.05 18.30 -20.90
N LEU A 291 -56.03 18.42 -19.57
CA LEU A 291 -57.25 18.56 -18.76
C LEU A 291 -58.07 19.81 -19.10
N LYS A 292 -57.43 20.94 -19.40
CA LYS A 292 -58.12 22.17 -19.80
C LYS A 292 -58.80 22.03 -21.15
N ASN A 293 -58.11 21.43 -22.12
CA ASN A 293 -58.63 21.19 -23.46
C ASN A 293 -59.82 20.20 -23.47
N MET A 294 -59.93 19.36 -22.43
CA MET A 294 -61.07 18.45 -22.25
C MET A 294 -62.29 19.06 -21.54
N LYS A 295 -62.11 20.20 -20.86
CA LYS A 295 -63.20 20.90 -20.14
C LYS A 295 -63.82 22.05 -20.95
N ALA A 296 -63.18 22.42 -22.07
CA ALA A 296 -63.69 23.38 -23.04
C ALA A 296 -64.55 22.66 -24.08
#